data_AF-A0A927VXF2-F1
#
_entry.id   AF-A0A927VXF2-F1
#
_cell.length_a   1.000
_cell.length_b   1.000
_cell.length_c   1.000
_cell.angle_alpha   90.00
_cell.angle_beta   90.00
_cell.angle_gamma   90.00
#
_symmetry.space_group_name_H-M   'P 1'
#
loop_
_entity.id
_entity.type
_entity.pdbx_description
1 polymer ?
#
loop_
_entity_poly.entity_id
_entity_poly.type
_entity_poly.pdbx_seq_one_letter_code
_entity_poly.pdbx_strand_id
1 'polypeptide(L)'
;MKVLELLDEIEEIVDTAAGFPLTGKIMVDAEEILEIVKEIRVELPDEIQQAQWIKEERQRILDEAKKEYETIIKDAQAQAEALIENDDITVKAKKRAEEIMTIAQTNCKQLKMSTFDYVDSILFNFQDKMEQLNAMYFQEMYEKLEGTFAGINTTLSANREEIKDMAFKVQNEDL
;
A
#
# COMPACT_ATOMS: atom_id res chain seq x y z
N MET A 1 17.61 -33.77 -57.08
CA MET A 1 18.93 -33.94 -57.75
C MET A 1 18.84 -33.59 -59.23
N LYS A 2 17.79 -34.01 -59.93
CA LYS A 2 17.45 -33.62 -61.32
C LYS A 2 17.69 -32.15 -61.69
N VAL A 3 17.26 -31.19 -60.86
CA VAL A 3 17.42 -29.76 -61.15
C VAL A 3 18.88 -29.29 -61.23
N LEU A 4 19.77 -29.84 -60.39
CA LEU A 4 21.19 -29.46 -60.43
C LEU A 4 21.86 -30.03 -61.69
N GLU A 5 21.51 -31.26 -62.07
CA GLU A 5 21.99 -31.89 -63.30
C GLU A 5 21.51 -31.12 -64.55
N LEU A 6 20.25 -30.67 -64.57
CA LEU A 6 19.70 -29.83 -65.64
C LEU A 6 20.37 -28.43 -65.70
N LEU A 7 20.85 -27.91 -64.57
CA LEU A 7 21.62 -26.67 -64.54
C LEU A 7 23.04 -26.88 -65.06
N ASP A 8 23.69 -27.99 -64.68
CA ASP A 8 25.00 -28.39 -65.19
C ASP A 8 24.95 -28.63 -66.71
N GLU A 9 23.84 -29.20 -67.22
CA GLU A 9 23.62 -29.41 -68.66
C GLU A 9 23.47 -28.09 -69.43
N ILE A 10 22.77 -27.10 -68.88
CA ILE A 10 22.75 -25.73 -69.44
C ILE A 10 24.16 -25.12 -69.44
N GLU A 11 24.93 -25.32 -68.37
CA GLU A 11 26.30 -24.81 -68.25
C GLU A 11 27.21 -25.44 -69.32
N GLU A 12 27.11 -26.75 -69.56
CA GLU A 12 27.85 -27.47 -70.60
C GLU A 12 27.47 -27.02 -72.02
N ILE A 13 26.18 -26.80 -72.28
CA ILE A 13 25.71 -26.24 -73.57
C ILE A 13 26.32 -24.86 -73.80
N VAL A 14 26.35 -24.01 -72.77
CA VAL A 14 26.94 -22.65 -72.86
C VAL A 14 28.45 -22.70 -73.10
N ASP A 15 29.16 -23.62 -72.45
CA ASP A 15 30.62 -23.78 -72.57
C ASP A 15 31.07 -24.38 -73.90
N THR A 16 30.24 -25.26 -74.50
CA THR A 16 30.57 -25.97 -75.75
C THR A 16 29.99 -25.32 -77.00
N ALA A 17 29.09 -24.35 -76.85
CA ALA A 17 28.39 -23.70 -77.95
C ALA A 17 29.33 -22.98 -78.93
N ALA A 18 29.01 -23.09 -80.22
CA ALA A 18 29.78 -22.46 -81.27
C ALA A 18 29.69 -20.93 -81.19
N GLY A 19 30.84 -20.25 -81.13
CA GLY A 19 30.90 -18.80 -81.18
C GLY A 19 30.48 -18.24 -82.54
N PHE A 20 29.65 -17.20 -82.54
CA PHE A 20 29.29 -16.46 -83.74
C PHE A 20 30.36 -15.41 -84.07
N PRO A 21 30.96 -15.42 -85.28
CA PRO A 21 32.14 -14.60 -85.61
C PRO A 21 31.94 -13.11 -85.33
N LEU A 22 32.97 -12.46 -84.77
CA LEU A 22 33.03 -11.00 -84.53
C LEU A 22 31.96 -10.41 -83.60
N THR A 23 31.16 -11.22 -82.88
CA THR A 23 30.08 -10.71 -82.00
C THR A 23 30.23 -11.05 -80.52
N GLY A 24 31.12 -11.98 -80.15
CA GLY A 24 31.26 -12.47 -78.78
C GLY A 24 30.05 -13.25 -78.25
N LYS A 25 29.09 -13.60 -79.12
CA LYS A 25 27.89 -14.39 -78.78
C LYS A 25 28.10 -15.85 -79.15
N ILE A 26 27.40 -16.73 -78.44
CA ILE A 26 27.33 -18.16 -78.73
C ILE A 26 26.02 -18.49 -79.46
N MET A 27 26.08 -19.50 -80.34
CA MET A 27 24.91 -20.06 -81.02
C MET A 27 24.48 -21.31 -80.26
N VAL A 28 23.26 -21.28 -79.74
CA VAL A 28 22.63 -22.37 -78.99
C VAL A 28 21.27 -22.72 -79.60
N ASP A 29 20.86 -23.96 -79.47
CA ASP A 29 19.49 -24.35 -79.81
C ASP A 29 18.53 -23.82 -78.74
N ALA A 30 17.61 -22.94 -79.17
CA ALA A 30 16.65 -22.33 -78.27
C ALA A 30 15.60 -23.33 -77.78
N GLU A 31 15.26 -24.35 -78.58
CA GLU A 31 14.27 -25.36 -78.22
C GLU A 31 14.79 -26.25 -77.08
N GLU A 32 16.07 -26.67 -77.18
CA GLU A 32 16.77 -27.48 -76.19
C GLU A 32 16.88 -26.76 -74.84
N ILE A 33 17.36 -25.50 -74.82
CA ILE A 33 17.43 -24.70 -73.59
C ILE A 33 16.04 -24.48 -72.99
N LEU A 34 15.01 -24.23 -73.81
CA LEU A 34 13.65 -24.03 -73.33
C LEU A 34 13.04 -25.30 -72.73
N GLU A 35 13.39 -26.47 -73.24
CA GLU A 35 12.95 -27.76 -72.73
C GLU A 35 13.57 -28.05 -71.34
N ILE A 36 14.88 -27.83 -71.20
CA ILE A 36 15.58 -27.95 -69.92
C ILE A 36 15.02 -26.96 -68.88
N VAL A 37 14.78 -25.70 -69.26
CA VAL A 37 14.16 -24.69 -68.38
C VAL A 37 12.73 -25.08 -67.97
N LYS A 38 11.99 -25.77 -68.85
CA LYS A 38 10.65 -26.30 -68.54
C LYS A 38 10.74 -27.42 -67.50
N GLU A 39 11.67 -28.37 -67.65
CA GLU A 39 11.87 -29.43 -66.68
C GLU A 39 12.31 -28.89 -65.32
N ILE A 40 13.26 -27.95 -65.30
CA ILE A 40 13.66 -27.21 -64.08
C ILE A 40 12.43 -26.59 -63.42
N ARG A 41 11.54 -25.94 -64.19
CA ARG A 41 10.33 -25.30 -63.67
C ARG A 41 9.28 -26.30 -63.15
N VAL A 42 9.27 -27.54 -63.63
CA VAL A 42 8.36 -28.60 -63.17
C VAL A 42 8.92 -29.30 -61.93
N GLU A 43 10.24 -29.36 -61.77
CA GLU A 43 10.94 -30.07 -60.70
C GLU A 43 11.46 -29.18 -59.56
N LEU A 44 11.29 -27.84 -59.62
CA LEU A 44 11.49 -26.89 -58.51
C LEU A 44 10.25 -26.47 -57.68
N PRO A 45 9.01 -26.50 -58.21
CA PRO A 45 7.88 -25.80 -57.60
C PRO A 45 7.38 -26.49 -56.32
N ASP A 46 7.52 -27.81 -56.21
CA ASP A 46 7.02 -28.58 -55.07
C ASP A 46 8.01 -28.52 -53.90
N GLU A 47 9.32 -28.61 -54.15
CA GLU A 47 10.36 -28.55 -53.13
C GLU A 47 10.44 -27.17 -52.47
N ILE A 48 10.31 -26.09 -53.25
CA ILE A 48 10.31 -24.72 -52.72
C ILE A 48 9.05 -24.48 -51.86
N GLN A 49 7.88 -24.92 -52.32
CA GLN A 49 6.63 -24.82 -51.55
C GLN A 49 6.71 -25.64 -50.26
N GLN A 50 7.27 -26.84 -50.33
CA GLN A 50 7.45 -27.70 -49.17
C GLN A 50 8.44 -27.07 -48.16
N ALA A 51 9.53 -26.46 -48.63
CA ALA A 51 10.48 -25.76 -47.76
C ALA A 51 9.84 -24.53 -47.08
N GLN A 52 9.02 -23.76 -47.80
CA GLN A 52 8.28 -22.63 -47.24
C GLN A 52 7.26 -23.11 -46.19
N TRP A 53 6.50 -24.15 -46.50
CA TRP A 53 5.54 -24.75 -45.59
C TRP A 53 6.21 -25.30 -44.32
N ILE A 54 7.33 -26.02 -44.44
CA ILE A 54 8.11 -26.51 -43.30
C ILE A 54 8.57 -25.35 -42.41
N LYS A 55 9.01 -24.23 -43.00
CA LYS A 55 9.47 -23.06 -42.24
C LYS A 55 8.31 -22.42 -41.46
N GLU A 56 7.15 -22.24 -42.10
CA GLU A 56 5.96 -21.68 -41.47
C GLU A 56 5.43 -22.60 -40.36
N GLU A 57 5.36 -23.90 -40.62
CA GLU A 57 4.91 -24.90 -39.66
C GLU A 57 5.84 -24.98 -38.45
N ARG A 58 7.15 -24.90 -38.66
CA ARG A 58 8.11 -24.81 -37.56
C ARG A 58 7.87 -23.57 -36.69
N GLN A 59 7.59 -22.43 -37.32
CA GLN A 59 7.31 -21.19 -36.58
C GLN A 59 6.01 -21.33 -35.78
N ARG A 60 4.96 -21.88 -36.39
CA ARG A 60 3.67 -22.16 -35.74
C ARG A 60 3.85 -23.06 -34.51
N ILE A 61 4.58 -24.16 -34.65
CA ILE A 61 4.88 -25.10 -33.55
C ILE A 61 5.63 -24.39 -32.42
N LEU A 62 6.62 -23.55 -32.74
CA LEU A 62 7.39 -22.82 -31.73
C LEU A 62 6.53 -21.81 -30.97
N ASP A 63 5.65 -21.10 -31.65
CA ASP A 63 4.77 -20.10 -31.02
C ASP A 63 3.69 -20.77 -30.16
N GLU A 64 3.14 -21.90 -30.63
CA GLU A 64 2.21 -22.73 -29.86
C GLU A 64 2.87 -23.28 -28.60
N ALA A 65 4.08 -23.85 -28.71
CA ALA A 65 4.85 -24.34 -27.58
C ALA A 65 5.19 -23.24 -26.56
N LYS A 66 5.52 -22.02 -27.03
CA LYS A 66 5.75 -20.87 -26.14
C LYS A 66 4.49 -20.49 -25.37
N LYS A 67 3.34 -20.42 -26.06
CA LYS A 67 2.07 -20.09 -25.43
C LYS A 67 1.65 -21.14 -24.39
N GLU A 68 1.86 -22.41 -24.71
CA GLU A 68 1.59 -23.51 -23.79
C GLU A 68 2.53 -23.46 -22.57
N TYR A 69 3.82 -23.21 -22.79
CA TYR A 69 4.78 -22.99 -21.71
C TYR A 69 4.37 -21.83 -20.78
N GLU A 70 4.01 -20.68 -21.33
CA GLU A 70 3.55 -19.53 -20.55
C GLU A 70 2.30 -19.86 -19.73
N THR A 71 1.37 -20.63 -20.31
CA THR A 71 0.17 -21.09 -19.63
C THR A 71 0.51 -22.01 -18.46
N ILE A 72 1.40 -22.99 -18.67
CA ILE A 72 1.86 -23.91 -17.63
C ILE A 72 2.53 -23.16 -16.47
N ILE A 73 3.39 -22.18 -16.77
CA ILE A 73 4.06 -21.38 -15.73
C ILE A 73 3.04 -20.59 -14.93
N LYS A 74 2.06 -19.97 -15.59
CA LYS A 74 1.00 -19.21 -14.92
C LYS A 74 0.15 -20.11 -14.02
N ASP A 75 -0.24 -21.28 -14.50
CA ASP A 75 -1.05 -22.22 -13.72
C ASP A 75 -0.27 -22.78 -12.53
N ALA A 76 1.03 -23.05 -12.70
CA ALA A 76 1.91 -23.48 -11.61
C ALA A 76 2.06 -22.40 -10.53
N GLN A 77 2.20 -21.13 -10.92
CA GLN A 77 2.25 -20.01 -9.98
C GLN A 77 0.94 -19.89 -9.18
N ALA A 78 -0.21 -19.97 -9.86
CA ALA A 78 -1.51 -19.93 -9.19
C ALA A 78 -1.71 -21.10 -8.20
N GLN A 79 -1.27 -22.31 -8.56
CA GLN A 79 -1.31 -23.45 -7.65
C GLN A 79 -0.37 -23.28 -6.45
N ALA A 80 0.83 -22.73 -6.66
CA ALA A 80 1.77 -22.46 -5.58
C ALA A 80 1.21 -21.44 -4.57
N GLU A 81 0.59 -20.36 -5.06
CA GLU A 81 -0.09 -19.37 -4.20
C GLU A 81 -1.23 -20.01 -3.41
N ALA A 82 -2.07 -20.82 -4.06
CA ALA A 82 -3.14 -21.54 -3.38
C ALA A 82 -2.63 -22.54 -2.33
N LEU A 83 -1.53 -23.24 -2.61
CA LEU A 83 -0.89 -24.14 -1.65
C LEU A 83 -0.36 -23.39 -0.43
N ILE A 84 0.31 -22.24 -0.64
CA ILE A 84 0.80 -21.41 0.46
C ILE A 84 -0.35 -20.86 1.30
N GLU A 85 -1.43 -20.42 0.67
CA GLU A 85 -2.58 -19.87 1.40
C GLU A 85 -3.31 -20.94 2.23
N ASN A 86 -3.44 -22.15 1.69
CA ASN A 86 -4.04 -23.29 2.38
C ASN A 86 -3.07 -24.06 3.26
N ASP A 87 -1.79 -23.69 3.27
CA ASP A 87 -0.80 -24.32 4.13
C ASP A 87 -1.17 -24.11 5.60
N ASP A 88 -1.14 -25.19 6.36
CA ASP A 88 -1.50 -25.20 7.77
C ASP A 88 -0.70 -24.16 8.57
N ILE A 89 0.54 -23.86 8.18
CA ILE A 89 1.36 -22.84 8.83
C ILE A 89 0.78 -21.45 8.56
N THR A 90 0.38 -21.13 7.32
CA THR A 90 -0.24 -19.85 6.97
C THR A 90 -1.56 -19.64 7.71
N VAL A 91 -2.41 -20.67 7.78
CA VAL A 91 -3.68 -20.61 8.51
C VAL A 91 -3.43 -20.42 10.02
N LYS A 92 -2.51 -21.19 10.61
CA LYS A 92 -2.12 -21.03 12.02
C LYS A 92 -1.52 -19.66 12.29
N ALA A 93 -0.71 -19.12 11.39
CA ALA A 93 -0.12 -17.79 11.50
C ALA A 93 -1.19 -16.69 11.46
N LYS A 94 -2.16 -16.77 10.53
CA LYS A 94 -3.31 -15.85 10.47
C LYS A 94 -4.11 -15.89 11.78
N LYS A 95 -4.46 -17.07 12.27
CA LYS A 95 -5.17 -17.23 13.55
C LYS A 95 -4.38 -16.67 14.74
N ARG A 96 -3.07 -16.93 14.80
CA ARG A 96 -2.18 -16.41 15.84
C ARG A 96 -2.13 -14.88 15.81
N ALA A 97 -2.09 -14.28 14.63
CA ALA A 97 -2.13 -12.83 14.46
C ALA A 97 -3.45 -12.24 14.97
N GLU A 98 -4.59 -12.87 14.65
CA GLU A 98 -5.90 -12.46 15.16
C GLU A 98 -6.00 -12.56 16.69
N GLU A 99 -5.46 -13.62 17.28
CA GLU A 99 -5.34 -13.77 18.74
C GLU A 99 -4.52 -12.63 19.36
N ILE A 100 -3.35 -12.33 18.79
CA ILE A 100 -2.49 -11.23 19.26
C ILE A 100 -3.22 -9.88 19.17
N MET A 101 -3.92 -9.62 18.07
CA MET A 101 -4.69 -8.39 17.88
C MET A 101 -5.82 -8.27 18.90
N THR A 102 -6.53 -9.36 19.17
CA THR A 102 -7.61 -9.40 20.18
C THR A 102 -7.08 -9.14 21.59
N ILE A 103 -5.95 -9.75 21.94
CA ILE A 103 -5.27 -9.53 23.22
C ILE A 103 -4.82 -8.07 23.33
N ALA A 104 -4.19 -7.52 22.29
CA ALA A 104 -3.74 -6.13 22.28
C ALA A 104 -4.90 -5.15 22.46
N GLN A 105 -6.01 -5.35 21.76
CA GLN A 105 -7.22 -4.53 21.90
C GLN A 105 -7.81 -4.62 23.31
N THR A 106 -7.86 -5.82 23.89
CA THR A 106 -8.34 -6.04 25.26
C THR A 106 -7.46 -5.32 26.28
N ASN A 107 -6.13 -5.46 26.16
CA ASN A 107 -5.17 -4.79 27.03
C ASN A 107 -5.26 -3.27 26.91
N CYS A 108 -5.38 -2.73 25.69
CA CYS A 108 -5.58 -1.29 25.48
C CYS A 108 -6.87 -0.80 26.14
N LYS A 109 -7.97 -1.56 26.06
CA LYS A 109 -9.23 -1.21 26.72
C LYS A 109 -9.07 -1.22 28.25
N GLN A 110 -8.44 -2.25 28.80
CA GLN A 110 -8.14 -2.33 30.23
C GLN A 110 -7.29 -1.15 30.70
N LEU A 111 -6.20 -0.84 29.99
CA LEU A 111 -5.32 0.27 30.32
C LEU A 111 -6.06 1.61 30.33
N LYS A 112 -6.95 1.84 29.36
CA LYS A 112 -7.79 3.04 29.31
C LYS A 112 -8.73 3.11 30.52
N MET A 113 -9.39 2.00 30.86
CA MET A 113 -10.27 1.95 32.03
C MET A 113 -9.49 2.23 33.32
N SER A 114 -8.35 1.56 33.54
CA SER A 114 -7.50 1.82 34.71
C SER A 114 -6.96 3.26 34.76
N THR A 115 -6.74 3.88 33.61
CA THR A 115 -6.35 5.30 33.52
C THR A 115 -7.50 6.20 33.96
N PHE A 116 -8.74 5.92 33.54
CA PHE A 116 -9.91 6.66 33.98
C PHE A 116 -10.14 6.50 35.49
N ASP A 117 -10.03 5.28 36.02
CA ASP A 117 -10.15 5.03 37.46
C ASP A 117 -9.09 5.80 38.27
N TYR A 118 -7.85 5.86 37.75
CA TYR A 118 -6.77 6.62 38.37
C TYR A 118 -7.03 8.13 38.35
N VAL A 119 -7.48 8.67 37.22
CA VAL A 119 -7.83 10.10 37.10
C VAL A 119 -9.01 10.44 38.01
N ASP A 120 -10.02 9.59 38.08
CA ASP A 120 -11.18 9.76 38.97
C ASP A 120 -10.74 9.81 40.44
N SER A 121 -9.84 8.92 40.87
CA SER A 121 -9.25 8.95 42.21
C SER A 121 -8.50 10.25 42.49
N ILE A 122 -7.73 10.78 41.53
CA ILE A 122 -7.07 12.08 41.69
C ILE A 122 -8.11 13.20 41.84
N LEU A 123 -9.13 13.21 40.99
CA LEU A 123 -10.18 14.23 41.02
C LEU A 123 -10.98 14.16 42.33
N PHE A 124 -11.29 12.96 42.82
CA PHE A 124 -11.93 12.75 44.11
C PHE A 124 -11.11 13.31 45.27
N ASN A 125 -9.82 12.98 45.33
CA ASN A 125 -8.91 13.51 46.35
C ASN A 125 -8.78 15.04 46.26
N PHE A 126 -8.75 15.58 45.04
CA PHE A 126 -8.72 17.02 44.83
C PHE A 126 -10.00 17.69 45.33
N GLN A 127 -11.16 17.11 45.05
CA GLN A 127 -12.46 17.58 45.52
C GLN A 127 -12.53 17.58 47.06
N ASP A 128 -12.14 16.48 47.70
CA ASP A 128 -12.06 16.39 49.16
C ASP A 128 -11.12 17.45 49.74
N LYS A 129 -9.97 17.68 49.11
CA LYS A 129 -9.04 18.72 49.58
C LYS A 129 -9.62 20.12 49.44
N MET A 130 -10.36 20.39 48.36
CA MET A 130 -11.06 21.66 48.17
C MET A 130 -12.17 21.86 49.21
N GLU A 131 -12.90 20.82 49.57
CA GLU A 131 -13.92 20.87 50.62
C GLU A 131 -13.28 21.16 51.99
N GLN A 132 -12.18 20.50 52.33
CA GLN A 132 -11.42 20.79 53.54
C GLN A 132 -10.91 22.23 53.59
N LEU A 133 -10.36 22.74 52.47
CA LEU A 133 -9.89 24.12 52.38
C LEU A 133 -11.06 25.11 52.56
N ASN A 134 -12.21 24.81 51.96
CA ASN A 134 -13.40 25.63 52.12
C ASN A 134 -13.83 25.69 53.59
N ALA A 135 -13.96 24.53 54.25
CA ALA A 135 -14.34 24.45 55.66
C ALA A 135 -13.33 25.16 56.57
N MET A 136 -12.02 24.94 56.38
CA MET A 136 -10.99 25.52 57.23
C MET A 136 -10.94 27.05 57.12
N TYR A 137 -10.85 27.58 55.90
CA TYR A 137 -10.58 29.00 55.71
C TYR A 137 -11.83 29.87 55.70
N PHE A 138 -12.93 29.43 55.08
CA PHE A 138 -14.14 30.27 55.03
C PHE A 138 -14.86 30.32 56.37
N GLN A 139 -14.86 29.23 57.14
CA GLN A 139 -15.46 29.23 58.48
C GLN A 139 -14.66 30.14 59.42
N GLU A 140 -13.33 29.99 59.48
CA GLU A 140 -12.47 30.84 60.31
C GLU A 140 -12.59 32.32 59.91
N MET A 141 -12.63 32.60 58.60
CA MET A 141 -12.84 33.96 58.10
C MET A 141 -14.20 34.53 58.56
N TYR A 142 -15.27 33.73 58.50
CA TYR A 142 -16.60 34.15 58.93
C TYR A 142 -16.63 34.48 60.42
N GLU A 143 -16.11 33.59 61.27
CA GLU A 143 -16.02 33.79 62.72
C GLU A 143 -15.21 35.05 63.07
N LYS A 144 -14.08 35.27 62.37
CA LYS A 144 -13.23 36.44 62.58
C LYS A 144 -13.91 37.75 62.13
N LEU A 145 -14.65 37.72 61.02
CA LEU A 145 -15.44 38.86 60.56
C LEU A 145 -16.55 39.19 61.54
N GLU A 146 -17.30 38.18 62.01
CA GLU A 146 -18.34 38.34 63.02
C GLU A 146 -17.78 38.97 64.30
N GLY A 147 -16.67 38.44 64.81
CA GLY A 147 -15.99 39.00 65.99
C GLY A 147 -15.51 40.44 65.79
N THR A 148 -15.03 40.78 64.59
CA THR A 148 -14.63 42.16 64.26
C THR A 148 -15.82 43.11 64.30
N PHE A 149 -16.95 42.75 63.68
CA PHE A 149 -18.16 43.57 63.71
C PHE A 149 -18.75 43.70 65.11
N ALA A 150 -18.75 42.62 65.91
CA ALA A 150 -19.16 42.66 67.31
C ALA A 150 -18.28 43.62 68.13
N GLY A 151 -16.96 43.60 67.90
CA GLY A 151 -16.01 44.54 68.50
C GLY A 151 -16.30 45.99 68.13
N ILE A 152 -16.48 46.28 66.82
CA ILE A 152 -16.85 47.62 66.33
C ILE A 152 -18.13 48.12 67.00
N ASN A 153 -19.17 47.27 67.07
CA ASN A 153 -20.44 47.63 67.68
C ASN A 153 -20.30 47.91 69.19
N THR A 154 -19.46 47.15 69.89
CA THR A 154 -19.14 47.36 71.30
C THR A 154 -18.44 48.71 71.50
N THR A 155 -17.40 49.00 70.71
CA THR A 155 -16.68 50.28 70.76
C THR A 155 -17.60 51.46 70.43
N LEU A 156 -18.43 51.33 69.39
CA LEU A 156 -19.38 52.39 69.03
C LEU A 156 -20.41 52.64 70.13
N SER A 157 -20.91 51.57 70.76
CA SER A 157 -21.85 51.70 71.88
C SER A 157 -21.20 52.38 73.08
N ALA A 158 -19.97 52.01 73.43
CA ALA A 158 -19.22 52.66 74.51
C ALA A 158 -18.99 54.16 74.23
N ASN A 159 -18.52 54.51 73.03
CA ASN A 159 -18.31 55.90 72.64
C ASN A 159 -19.62 56.71 72.68
N ARG A 160 -20.75 56.11 72.30
CA ARG A 160 -22.07 56.78 72.39
C ARG A 160 -22.51 57.04 73.83
N GLU A 161 -22.27 56.10 74.75
CA GLU A 161 -22.54 56.31 76.17
C GLU A 161 -21.63 57.38 76.78
N GLU A 162 -20.34 57.39 76.43
CA GLU A 162 -19.40 58.44 76.85
C GLU A 162 -19.85 59.83 76.37
N ILE A 163 -20.31 59.95 75.12
CA ILE A 163 -20.88 61.20 74.60
C ILE A 163 -22.12 61.64 75.38
N LYS A 164 -23.01 60.71 75.76
CA LYS A 164 -24.18 61.03 76.59
C LYS A 164 -23.77 61.52 77.98
N ASP A 165 -22.80 60.87 78.61
CA ASP A 165 -22.28 61.27 79.92
C ASP A 165 -21.64 62.67 79.87
N MET A 166 -20.81 62.95 78.85
CA MET A 166 -20.26 64.28 78.63
C MET A 166 -21.35 65.33 78.42
N ALA A 167 -22.37 65.03 77.60
CA ALA A 167 -23.49 65.95 77.39
C ALA A 167 -24.27 66.23 78.68
N PHE A 168 -24.46 65.21 79.52
CA PHE A 168 -25.12 65.34 80.83
C PHE A 168 -24.29 66.19 81.79
N LYS A 169 -22.97 66.01 81.85
CA LYS A 169 -22.07 66.83 82.68
C LYS A 169 -22.14 68.31 82.29
N VAL A 170 -22.05 68.61 81.00
CA VAL A 170 -22.13 69.99 80.48
C VAL A 170 -23.47 70.65 80.81
N GLN A 171 -24.60 69.92 80.74
CA GLN A 171 -25.91 70.46 81.11
C GLN A 171 -26.06 70.78 82.60
N ASN A 172 -25.28 70.14 83.47
CA ASN A 172 -25.39 70.30 84.92
C ASN A 172 -24.28 71.16 85.53
N GLU A 173 -23.31 71.65 84.75
CA GLU A 173 -22.25 72.56 85.22
C GLU A 173 -22.72 74.03 85.38
N ASP A 174 -23.91 74.38 84.87
CA ASP A 174 -24.49 75.73 84.94
C ASP A 174 -25.52 75.94 86.09
N LEU A 175 -25.52 75.09 87.13
CA LEU A 175 -26.33 75.21 88.36
C LEU A 175 -25.46 75.38 89.60
#